data_AF-A0A1Q6MCA3-F1
#
_entry.id   AF-A0A1Q6MCA3-F1
#
_cell.length_a   1.000
_cell.length_b   1.000
_cell.length_c   1.000
_cell.angle_alpha   90.00
_cell.angle_beta   90.00
_cell.angle_gamma   90.00
#
_symmetry.space_group_name_H-M   'P 1'
#
loop_
_entity.id
_entity.type
_entity.pdbx_description
1 polymer ?
#
loop_
_entity_poly.entity_id
_entity_poly.type
_entity_poly.pdbx_seq_one_letter_code
_entity_poly.pdbx_strand_id
1 'polypeptide(L)' 'MKNNTEFAKLYSVITQGFITILVLIGLGFFIGYKINKNSPWPIILAVVGGLIGIASMIIVLLKLNLGGDKNGRDT' A
#
# COMPACT_ATOMS: atom_id res chain seq x y z
N MET A 1 12.07 -16.70 -20.39
CA MET A 1 10.93 -16.82 -19.43
C MET A 1 11.13 -16.05 -18.11
N LYS A 2 12.35 -15.61 -17.73
CA LYS A 2 12.63 -14.89 -16.46
C LYS A 2 11.83 -13.59 -16.25
N ASN A 3 11.47 -12.88 -17.34
CA ASN A 3 10.75 -11.60 -17.25
C ASN A 3 9.29 -11.74 -16.79
N ASN A 4 8.60 -12.81 -17.17
CA ASN A 4 7.16 -12.96 -16.92
C ASN A 4 6.84 -13.07 -15.41
N THR A 5 7.74 -13.69 -14.66
CA THR A 5 7.60 -13.91 -13.21
C THR A 5 7.86 -12.64 -12.40
N GLU A 6 8.75 -11.76 -12.86
CA GLU A 6 9.00 -10.45 -12.25
C GLU A 6 7.83 -9.50 -12.48
N PHE A 7 7.28 -9.48 -13.69
CA PHE A 7 6.06 -8.73 -13.98
C PHE A 7 4.90 -9.22 -13.11
N ALA A 8 4.67 -10.54 -13.01
CA ALA A 8 3.61 -11.09 -12.16
C ALA A 8 3.75 -10.67 -10.69
N LYS A 9 4.97 -10.68 -10.14
CA LYS A 9 5.24 -10.20 -8.77
C LYS A 9 4.96 -8.71 -8.62
N LEU A 10 5.39 -7.89 -9.59
CA LEU A 10 5.15 -6.45 -9.58
C LEU A 10 3.65 -6.14 -9.60
N TYR A 11 2.90 -6.78 -10.51
CA TYR A 11 1.44 -6.64 -10.59
C TYR A 11 0.77 -7.06 -9.28
N SER A 12 1.14 -8.22 -8.73
CA SER A 12 0.58 -8.70 -7.46
C SER A 12 0.81 -7.71 -6.31
N VAL A 13 2.00 -7.11 -6.24
CA VAL A 13 2.34 -6.14 -5.20
C VAL A 13 1.57 -4.84 -5.37
N ILE A 14 1.45 -4.35 -6.60
CA ILE A 14 0.68 -3.13 -6.88
C ILE A 14 -0.78 -3.36 -6.49
N THR A 15 -1.39 -4.48 -6.90
CA THR A 15 -2.76 -4.84 -6.53
C THR A 15 -2.94 -4.92 -5.02
N GLN A 16 -2.02 -5.59 -4.32
CA GLN A 16 -2.05 -5.67 -2.85
C GLN A 16 -1.92 -4.29 -2.19
N GLY A 17 -1.05 -3.42 -2.72
CA GLY A 17 -0.88 -2.04 -2.25
C GLY A 17 -2.16 -1.23 -2.36
N PHE A 18 -2.85 -1.31 -3.51
CA PHE A 18 -4.15 -0.65 -3.72
C PHE A 18 -5.22 -1.16 -2.75
N ILE A 19 -5.32 -2.48 -2.56
CA ILE A 19 -6.27 -3.06 -1.59
C ILE A 19 -5.97 -2.54 -0.18
N THR A 20 -4.70 -2.50 0.21
CA THR A 20 -4.27 -2.01 1.53
C THR A 20 -4.65 -0.54 1.73
N ILE A 21 -4.45 0.31 0.71
CA ILE A 21 -4.85 1.72 0.74
C ILE A 21 -6.36 1.84 0.95
N LEU A 22 -7.17 1.10 0.18
CA LEU A 22 -8.63 1.11 0.31
C LEU A 22 -9.09 0.67 1.70
N VAL A 23 -8.48 -0.39 2.24
CA VAL A 23 -8.77 -0.89 3.59
C VAL A 23 -8.43 0.17 4.65
N LEU A 24 -7.28 0.83 4.56
CA LEU A 24 -6.87 1.86 5.51
C LEU A 24 -7.75 3.11 5.45
N ILE A 25 -8.15 3.55 4.25
CA ILE A 25 -9.11 4.64 4.07
C ILE A 25 -10.45 4.28 4.72
N GLY A 26 -10.96 3.08 4.45
CA GLY A 26 -12.21 2.59 5.02
C GLY A 26 -12.17 2.47 6.54
N LEU A 27 -11.06 1.97 7.10
CA LEU A 27 -10.81 1.89 8.54
C LEU A 27 -10.78 3.28 9.18
N GLY A 28 -10.04 4.23 8.59
CA GLY A 28 -9.97 5.60 9.06
C GLY A 28 -11.34 6.27 9.08
N PHE A 29 -12.10 6.10 8.00
CA PHE A 29 -13.48 6.59 7.92
C PHE A 29 -14.38 5.95 8.98
N PHE A 30 -14.35 4.62 9.11
CA PHE A 30 -15.18 3.88 10.06
C PHE A 30 -14.91 4.28 11.51
N ILE A 31 -13.64 4.41 11.88
CA ILE A 31 -13.22 4.87 13.20
C ILE A 31 -13.73 6.29 13.45
N GLY A 32 -13.48 7.22 12.53
CA GLY A 32 -13.94 8.60 12.70
C GLY A 32 -15.46 8.71 12.76
N TYR A 33 -16.19 7.89 11.98
CA TYR A 33 -17.65 7.84 12.00
C TYR A 33 -18.20 7.33 13.33
N LYS A 34 -17.57 6.29 13.90
CA LYS A 34 -17.87 5.76 15.24
C LYS A 34 -17.61 6.78 16.34
N ILE A 35 -16.55 7.58 16.22
CA ILE A 35 -16.19 8.60 17.21
C ILE A 35 -17.19 9.77 17.13
N ASN A 36 -17.35 10.37 15.96
CA ASN A 36 -18.26 11.49 15.77
C ASN A 36 -18.68 11.65 14.31
N LYS A 37 -19.87 11.13 14.00
CA LYS A 37 -20.48 11.19 12.66
C LYS A 37 -20.68 12.59 12.07
N ASN A 38 -20.79 13.61 12.92
CA ASN A 38 -21.08 14.99 12.49
C ASN A 38 -19.81 15.87 12.45
N SER A 39 -18.66 15.29 12.77
CA SER A 39 -17.38 16.00 12.78
C SER A 39 -16.59 15.69 11.50
N PRO A 40 -15.64 16.54 11.07
CA PRO A 40 -14.75 16.23 9.93
C PRO A 40 -13.76 15.08 10.19
N TRP A 41 -13.69 14.54 11.42
CA TRP A 41 -12.80 13.42 11.78
C TRP A 41 -12.83 12.19 10.86
N PRO A 42 -13.98 11.66 10.40
CA PRO A 42 -14.02 10.53 9.47
C PRO A 42 -13.24 10.80 8.20
N ILE A 43 -13.34 12.02 7.67
CA ILE A 43 -12.65 12.43 6.44
C ILE A 43 -11.15 12.58 6.72
N ILE A 44 -10.78 13.25 7.81
CA ILE A 44 -9.38 13.46 8.19
C ILE A 44 -8.69 12.10 8.40
N LEU A 45 -9.31 11.19 9.15
CA LEU A 45 -8.77 9.85 9.42
C LEU A 45 -8.70 8.99 8.16
N ALA A 46 -9.67 9.09 7.26
CA ALA A 46 -9.63 8.42 5.96
C ALA A 46 -8.45 8.90 5.10
N VAL A 47 -8.21 10.21 5.05
CA VAL A 47 -7.06 10.80 4.32
C VAL A 47 -5.73 10.35 4.95
N VAL A 48 -5.62 10.36 6.28
CA VAL A 48 -4.43 9.88 6.99
C VAL A 48 -4.19 8.39 6.69
N GLY A 49 -5.24 7.57 6.73
CA GLY A 49 -5.15 6.15 6.35
C GLY A 49 -4.67 5.95 4.91
N GLY A 50 -5.19 6.75 3.97
CA GLY A 50 -4.75 6.77 2.58
C GLY A 50 -3.28 7.13 2.42
N LEU A 51 -2.81 8.19 3.09
CA LEU A 51 -1.41 8.63 3.07
C LEU A 51 -0.46 7.55 3.62
N ILE A 52 -0.84 6.91 4.73
CA ILE A 52 -0.06 5.79 5.31
C ILE A 52 -0.02 4.61 4.33
N GLY A 53 -1.12 4.31 3.67
CA GLY A 53 -1.19 3.26 2.65
C GLY A 53 -0.27 3.54 1.46
N ILE A 54 -0.27 4.79 0.96
CA ILE A 54 0.59 5.22 -0.15
C ILE A 54 2.06 5.13 0.26
N ALA A 55 2.43 5.65 1.44
CA ALA A 55 3.79 5.55 1.96
C ALA A 55 4.24 4.08 2.08
N SER A 56 3.38 3.21 2.61
CA SER A 56 3.65 1.77 2.72
C SER A 56 3.86 1.13 1.35
N MET A 57 3.05 1.48 0.36
CA MET A 57 3.18 0.99 -1.01
C MET A 57 4.52 1.42 -1.62
N ILE A 58 4.92 2.70 -1.47
CA ILE A 58 6.22 3.21 -1.95
C ILE A 58 7.38 2.46 -1.30
N ILE A 59 7.32 2.18 0.01
CA ILE A 59 8.36 1.42 0.73
C ILE A 59 8.47 -0.01 0.19
N VAL A 60 7.35 -0.67 -0.08
CA VAL A 60 7.33 -2.03 -0.63
C VAL A 60 7.91 -2.05 -2.05
N LEU A 61 7.54 -1.08 -2.90
CA LEU A 61 8.10 -0.91 -4.24
C LEU A 61 9.62 -0.68 -4.20
N LEU A 62 10.10 0.19 -3.29
CA LEU A 62 11.53 0.41 -3.08
C LEU A 62 12.25 -0.86 -2.63
N LYS A 63 11.66 -1.63 -1.70
CA LYS A 63 12.22 -2.92 -1.25
C LYS A 63 12.30 -3.94 -2.38
N LEU A 64 11.31 -3.99 -3.28
CA LEU A 64 11.37 -4.89 -4.44
C LEU A 64 12.48 -4.49 -5.40
N ASN A 65 12.66 -3.20 -5.67
CA ASN A 65 13.74 -2.72 -6.52
C ASN A 65 15.13 -3.02 -5.92
N LEU A 66 15.32 -2.80 -4.61
CA LEU A 66 16.55 -3.12 -3.87
C LEU A 66 16.80 -4.63 -3.71
N GLY A 67 15.73 -5.44 -3.68
CA GLY A 67 15.82 -6.91 -3.64
C GLY A 67 16.21 -7.52 -4.99
N GLY A 68 15.86 -6.86 -6.10
CA GLY A 68 16.30 -7.23 -7.44
C GLY A 68 17.81 -7.12 -7.64
N ASP A 69 18.46 -6.14 -7.02
CA ASP A 69 19.91 -5.92 -7.11
C ASP A 69 20.75 -7.02 -6.43
N LYS A 70 20.17 -7.74 -5.45
CA LYS A 70 20.88 -8.81 -4.73
C LYS A 70 20.79 -10.18 -5.40
N ASN A 71 19.92 -10.36 -6.39
CA ASN A 71 19.72 -11.65 -7.06
C ASN A 71 20.57 -11.82 -8.34
N GLY A 72 21.57 -10.96 -8.53
CA GLY A 72 22.50 -10.97 -9.66
C GLY A 72 23.96 -11.23 -9.28
N ARG A 73 24.26 -11.56 -8.01
CA ARG A 73 25.63 -11.78 -7.52
C ARG A 73 25.93 -13.20 -7.00
N ASP A 74 25.01 -14.14 -7.25
CA ASP A 74 25.17 -15.54 -6.89
C ASP A 74 25.18 -16.42 -8.16
N THR A 75 26.16 -16.19 -9.03
CA THR A 75 26.64 -17.16 -10.03
C THR A 75 28.14 -17.20 -10.00
#